data_AF-A0A956FXC4-F1
#
_entry.id   AF-A0A956FXC4-F1
#
_cell.length_a   1.000
_cell.length_b   1.000
_cell.length_c   1.000
_cell.angle_alpha   90.00
_cell.angle_beta   90.00
_cell.angle_gamma   90.00
#
_symmetry.space_group_name_H-M   'P 1'
#
loop_
_entity.id
_entity.type
_entity.pdbx_description
1 polymer ?
#
loop_
_entity_poly.entity_id
_entity_poly.type
_entity_poly.pdbx_seq_one_letter_code
_entity_poly.pdbx_strand_id
1 'polypeptide(L)'
;MAWGPVDAASAAASAVDRGVEGGAKPGIGAQLRSAFDGKIPRSPALSPGEADAAVARLAADDPCRAAIRDELLRGERPEPATDRCVAARDRVLARLARRQRASFGLVDRREEDLARISLLLSRARGCRRWLLGDPGRGAPVLGEALAAKCAVRRYRGPLAVVVVDAAGQRAPVFEIRPQSDGRYVVRYAEVDAALGHRGLPRLVAWDRLELGVGGWAGSVDLAAGRSEARDRHAKAVLTGRGVPALFVVRHPEHPAADDARLLAEESRLLRKQGDYEAVVDGTMSPRRFLARYVISRYHRAVREIERGVSPSEPAPPPPKEICPEGHDVDDAKDARDTTNKHRENAEAPAEGAAARGRDGCRTAATATPPADPRP
;
A
#
# COMPACT_ATOMS: atom_id res chain seq x y z
N MET A 1 -6.48 -26.35 -19.71
CA MET A 1 -5.66 -25.45 -20.56
C MET A 1 -4.26 -26.03 -20.60
N ALA A 2 -3.89 -26.60 -21.74
CA ALA A 2 -2.64 -27.32 -21.94
C ALA A 2 -1.48 -26.34 -22.15
N TRP A 3 -0.33 -26.64 -21.54
CA TRP A 3 0.94 -25.98 -21.82
C TRP A 3 1.84 -26.97 -22.54
N GLY A 4 2.21 -26.64 -23.77
CA GLY A 4 3.28 -27.29 -24.52
C GLY A 4 4.49 -26.34 -24.65
N PRO A 5 5.73 -26.85 -24.78
CA PRO A 5 6.96 -26.12 -24.48
C PRO A 5 7.72 -25.69 -25.75
N VAL A 6 8.57 -24.65 -25.67
CA VAL A 6 9.81 -24.57 -26.49
C VAL A 6 10.85 -23.67 -25.80
N ASP A 7 12.07 -24.21 -25.72
CA ASP A 7 13.35 -23.57 -25.42
C ASP A 7 13.81 -22.54 -26.48
N ALA A 8 14.92 -21.88 -26.14
CA ALA A 8 15.90 -21.18 -26.99
C ALA A 8 15.85 -19.64 -27.00
N ALA A 9 16.77 -19.03 -26.24
CA ALA A 9 17.91 -18.32 -26.84
C ALA A 9 18.85 -17.80 -25.73
N SER A 10 19.89 -18.58 -25.48
CA SER A 10 21.16 -18.10 -24.94
C SER A 10 21.99 -17.57 -26.11
N ALA A 11 22.36 -16.29 -26.10
CA ALA A 11 23.55 -15.75 -26.77
C ALA A 11 23.62 -14.22 -26.57
N ALA A 12 24.51 -13.77 -25.70
CA ALA A 12 25.37 -12.57 -25.84
C ALA A 12 25.82 -12.09 -24.46
N ALA A 13 26.77 -12.82 -23.88
CA ALA A 13 27.72 -12.27 -22.93
C ALA A 13 29.04 -12.09 -23.66
N SER A 14 29.50 -10.83 -23.79
CA SER A 14 30.91 -10.43 -23.76
C SER A 14 31.05 -9.02 -24.32
N ALA A 15 31.28 -8.06 -23.44
CA ALA A 15 32.43 -7.14 -23.50
C ALA A 15 32.16 -5.95 -22.58
N VAL A 16 33.04 -5.79 -21.60
CA VAL A 16 33.74 -4.56 -21.20
C VAL A 16 33.99 -4.66 -19.70
N ASP A 17 35.13 -5.29 -19.42
CA ASP A 17 35.91 -5.03 -18.21
C ASP A 17 36.89 -3.90 -18.55
N ARG A 18 36.81 -2.80 -17.80
CA ARG A 18 37.93 -1.88 -17.54
C ARG A 18 37.54 -0.89 -16.45
N GLY A 19 38.43 -0.77 -15.47
CA GLY A 19 38.15 -0.24 -14.14
C GLY A 19 37.90 1.26 -14.06
N VAL A 20 37.40 1.67 -12.89
CA VAL A 20 37.38 3.06 -12.44
C VAL A 20 37.68 3.11 -10.96
N GLU A 21 38.88 3.59 -10.64
CA GLU A 21 39.32 4.02 -9.33
C GLU A 21 38.54 5.27 -8.85
N GLY A 22 38.52 5.43 -7.53
CA GLY A 22 38.26 6.63 -6.73
C GLY A 22 37.81 7.92 -7.43
N GLY A 23 36.52 8.21 -7.31
CA GLY A 23 35.98 9.56 -7.48
C GLY A 23 34.58 9.58 -6.90
N ALA A 24 34.35 10.40 -5.87
CA ALA A 24 33.01 10.64 -5.32
C ALA A 24 32.11 11.16 -6.44
N LYS A 25 31.33 10.25 -7.04
CA LYS A 25 30.41 10.58 -8.13
C LYS A 25 29.41 11.61 -7.59
N PRO A 26 29.19 12.73 -8.28
CA PRO A 26 28.11 13.65 -7.91
C PRO A 26 26.82 12.84 -7.85
N GLY A 27 26.05 12.99 -6.76
CA GLY A 27 24.84 12.21 -6.52
C GLY A 27 23.96 12.18 -7.76
N ILE A 28 23.35 11.03 -8.05
CA ILE A 28 22.51 10.74 -9.23
C ILE A 28 21.49 11.87 -9.54
N GLY A 29 21.06 12.60 -8.52
CA GLY A 29 20.21 13.78 -8.64
C GLY A 29 20.80 14.97 -9.42
N ALA A 30 22.13 15.08 -9.57
CA ALA A 30 22.80 16.13 -10.36
C ALA A 30 22.97 15.70 -11.83
N GLN A 31 23.30 14.44 -12.09
CA GLN A 31 23.42 13.90 -13.46
C GLN A 31 22.07 13.85 -14.18
N LEU A 32 20.97 13.56 -13.49
CA LEU A 32 19.63 13.62 -14.06
C LEU A 32 19.11 15.07 -14.27
N ARG A 33 19.65 16.06 -13.55
CA ARG A 33 19.26 17.48 -13.74
C ARG A 33 19.97 18.13 -14.92
N SER A 34 21.22 17.77 -15.18
CA SER A 34 22.07 18.38 -16.22
C SER A 34 21.65 18.05 -17.66
N ALA A 35 20.96 16.93 -17.90
CA ALA A 35 20.58 16.51 -19.25
C ALA A 35 19.22 17.09 -19.73
N PHE A 36 18.49 17.80 -18.86
CA PHE A 36 17.11 18.19 -19.11
C PHE A 36 16.84 19.67 -18.84
N ASP A 37 17.46 20.52 -19.65
CA ASP A 37 17.17 21.96 -19.68
C ASP A 37 15.67 22.21 -19.99
N GLY A 38 14.93 22.72 -19.01
CA GLY A 38 13.60 23.33 -19.18
C GLY A 38 12.40 22.43 -19.58
N LYS A 39 12.58 21.11 -19.72
CA LYS A 39 11.50 20.19 -20.16
C LYS A 39 10.83 19.43 -19.03
N ILE A 40 11.56 19.11 -17.96
CA ILE A 40 11.02 18.39 -16.79
C ILE A 40 10.28 19.39 -15.89
N PRO A 41 9.01 19.12 -15.51
CA PRO A 41 8.28 19.94 -14.57
C PRO A 41 8.97 19.93 -13.21
N ARG A 42 9.02 21.09 -12.56
CA ARG A 42 9.57 21.23 -11.22
C ARG A 42 8.51 20.88 -10.17
N SER A 43 8.99 20.38 -9.03
CA SER A 43 8.24 20.39 -7.78
C SER A 43 7.96 21.84 -7.36
N PRO A 44 6.79 22.13 -6.74
CA PRO A 44 6.52 23.43 -6.14
C PRO A 44 7.43 23.78 -4.96
N ALA A 45 8.00 22.78 -4.28
CA ALA A 45 8.92 22.95 -3.17
C ALA A 45 10.27 23.54 -3.63
N LEU A 46 10.77 24.52 -2.89
CA LEU A 46 12.06 25.17 -3.12
C LEU A 46 13.16 24.56 -2.26
N SER A 47 14.40 24.64 -2.74
CA SER A 47 15.56 24.38 -1.88
C SER A 47 15.70 25.45 -0.78
N PRO A 48 16.37 25.15 0.34
CA PRO A 48 16.60 26.12 1.43
C PRO A 48 17.08 27.48 0.95
N GLY A 49 18.14 27.53 0.14
CA GLY A 49 18.69 28.78 -0.38
C GLY A 49 17.74 29.54 -1.32
N GLU A 50 16.93 28.83 -2.11
CA GLU A 50 15.92 29.47 -2.97
C GLU A 50 14.77 30.07 -2.16
N ALA A 51 14.29 29.36 -1.12
CA ALA A 51 13.26 29.85 -0.22
C ALA A 51 13.75 31.07 0.58
N ASP A 52 14.98 31.01 1.10
CA ASP A 52 15.63 32.13 1.79
C ASP A 52 15.72 33.36 0.90
N ALA A 53 16.20 33.20 -0.34
CA ALA A 53 16.28 34.28 -1.31
C ALA A 53 14.90 34.85 -1.71
N ALA A 54 13.85 34.02 -1.69
CA ALA A 54 12.49 34.44 -1.99
C ALA A 54 11.93 35.39 -0.92
N VAL A 55 12.12 35.04 0.35
CA VAL A 55 11.62 35.80 1.50
C VAL A 55 12.57 36.91 1.95
N ALA A 56 13.81 36.94 1.48
CA ALA A 56 14.82 37.95 1.85
C ALA A 56 14.40 39.41 1.64
N ARG A 57 13.39 39.66 0.79
CA ARG A 57 12.84 41.00 0.53
C ARG A 57 11.67 41.39 1.44
N LEU A 58 11.20 40.48 2.29
CA LEU A 58 10.39 40.86 3.45
C LEU A 58 11.32 41.48 4.50
N ALA A 59 10.78 42.35 5.34
CA ALA A 59 11.55 42.91 6.45
C ALA A 59 12.06 41.77 7.36
N ALA A 60 13.22 41.95 7.99
CA ALA A 60 13.82 40.89 8.81
C ALA A 60 12.92 40.51 10.00
N ASP A 61 12.19 41.50 10.51
CA ASP A 61 11.21 41.47 11.59
C ASP A 61 9.78 41.21 11.11
N ASP A 62 9.54 40.95 9.82
CA ASP A 62 8.22 40.62 9.31
C ASP A 62 7.75 39.27 9.90
N PRO A 63 6.65 39.24 10.70
CA PRO A 63 6.18 38.02 11.36
C PRO A 63 5.77 36.92 10.36
N CYS A 64 5.52 37.27 9.10
CA CYS A 64 5.13 36.34 8.04
C CYS A 64 6.33 35.66 7.36
N ARG A 65 7.56 36.14 7.58
CA ARG A 65 8.75 35.69 6.85
C ARG A 65 9.01 34.20 7.05
N ALA A 66 8.99 33.73 8.31
CA ALA A 66 9.24 32.33 8.64
C ALA A 66 8.13 31.41 8.11
N ALA A 67 6.87 31.80 8.30
CA ALA A 67 5.72 31.03 7.81
C ALA A 67 5.76 30.83 6.28
N ILE A 68 5.96 31.91 5.52
CA ILE A 68 6.05 31.86 4.05
C ILE A 68 7.27 31.05 3.61
N ARG A 69 8.39 31.16 4.31
CA ARG A 69 9.59 30.35 4.01
C ARG A 69 9.27 28.87 4.13
N ASP A 70 8.63 28.46 5.21
CA ASP A 70 8.32 27.05 5.46
C ASP A 70 7.28 26.51 4.47
N GLU A 71 6.30 27.33 4.07
CA GLU A 71 5.38 27.02 2.96
C GLU A 71 6.14 26.75 1.65
N LEU A 72 7.11 27.60 1.31
CA LEU A 72 7.92 27.44 0.11
C LEU A 72 8.82 26.20 0.17
N LEU A 73 9.33 25.85 1.35
CA LEU A 73 10.12 24.63 1.55
C LEU A 73 9.28 23.37 1.39
N ARG A 74 8.04 23.38 1.92
CA ARG A 74 7.10 22.27 1.75
C ARG A 74 6.51 22.21 0.35
N GLY A 75 6.38 23.36 -0.33
CA GLY A 75 5.63 23.48 -1.58
C GLY A 75 4.11 23.44 -1.38
N GLU A 76 3.65 23.68 -0.15
CA GLU A 76 2.26 23.53 0.28
C GLU A 76 1.74 24.82 0.91
N ARG A 77 0.46 25.09 0.72
CA ARG A 77 -0.24 26.19 1.40
C ARG A 77 -0.53 25.82 2.85
N PRO A 78 -0.70 26.80 3.75
CA PRO A 78 -1.18 26.52 5.09
C PRO A 78 -2.67 26.13 5.05
N GLU A 79 -3.11 25.44 6.09
CA GLU A 79 -4.54 25.20 6.30
C GLU A 79 -5.31 26.53 6.43
N PRO A 80 -6.54 26.61 5.92
CA PRO A 80 -7.26 27.87 5.68
C PRO A 80 -7.68 28.66 6.95
N ALA A 81 -7.33 28.23 8.16
CA ALA A 81 -8.04 28.66 9.36
C ALA A 81 -7.79 30.13 9.81
N THR A 82 -6.62 30.74 9.61
CA THR A 82 -6.33 32.06 10.23
C THR A 82 -5.13 32.81 9.63
N ASP A 83 -5.00 32.83 8.30
CA ASP A 83 -3.77 33.34 7.72
C ASP A 83 -3.70 34.88 7.60
N ARG A 84 -3.05 35.52 8.58
CA ARG A 84 -2.74 36.97 8.57
C ARG A 84 -1.70 37.35 7.50
N CYS A 85 -1.04 36.38 6.87
CA CYS A 85 0.09 36.58 5.97
C CYS A 85 -0.27 36.55 4.48
N VAL A 86 -1.57 36.48 4.12
CA VAL A 86 -2.05 36.38 2.73
C VAL A 86 -1.42 37.42 1.81
N ALA A 87 -1.43 38.71 2.20
CA ALA A 87 -0.92 39.79 1.35
C ALA A 87 0.62 39.77 1.20
N ALA A 88 1.36 39.37 2.24
CA ALA A 88 2.81 39.18 2.16
C ALA A 88 3.15 37.99 1.27
N ARG A 89 2.45 36.86 1.47
CA ARG A 89 2.58 35.65 0.67
C ARG A 89 2.31 35.90 -0.80
N ASP A 90 1.17 36.49 -1.16
CA ASP A 90 0.82 36.75 -2.56
C ASP A 90 1.88 37.60 -3.27
N ARG A 91 2.48 38.58 -2.56
CA ARG A 91 3.60 39.39 -3.09
C ARG A 91 4.86 38.55 -3.35
N VAL A 92 5.22 37.65 -2.43
CA VAL A 92 6.37 36.73 -2.59
C VAL A 92 6.12 35.76 -3.75
N LEU A 93 4.97 35.09 -3.78
CA LEU A 93 4.62 34.11 -4.82
C LEU A 93 4.53 34.76 -6.22
N ALA A 94 3.95 35.95 -6.33
CA ALA A 94 3.88 36.68 -7.60
C ALA A 94 5.26 37.14 -8.10
N ARG A 95 6.21 37.42 -7.20
CA ARG A 95 7.58 37.77 -7.56
C ARG A 95 8.38 36.55 -8.00
N LEU A 96 8.26 35.44 -7.27
CA LEU A 96 8.88 34.16 -7.60
C LEU A 96 8.49 33.70 -9.01
N ALA A 97 7.19 33.68 -9.30
CA ALA A 97 6.69 33.26 -10.62
C ALA A 97 7.27 34.10 -11.76
N ARG A 98 7.38 35.42 -11.58
CA ARG A 98 7.96 36.33 -12.57
C ARG A 98 9.45 36.10 -12.82
N ARG A 99 10.22 35.79 -11.78
CA ARG A 99 11.68 35.60 -11.88
C ARG A 99 12.07 34.26 -12.49
N GLN A 100 11.44 33.19 -12.05
CA GLN A 100 11.95 31.85 -12.37
C GLN A 100 11.41 31.28 -13.69
N ARG A 101 10.35 31.86 -14.28
CA ARG A 101 9.67 31.33 -15.49
C ARG A 101 9.46 29.81 -15.43
N ALA A 102 9.18 29.29 -14.22
CA ALA A 102 9.17 27.87 -13.96
C ALA A 102 7.97 27.19 -14.65
N SER A 103 8.14 25.89 -14.92
CA SER A 103 7.03 25.02 -15.27
C SER A 103 6.77 24.03 -14.16
N PHE A 104 5.53 23.96 -13.71
CA PHE A 104 5.10 23.05 -12.64
C PHE A 104 4.43 21.83 -13.22
N GLY A 105 4.67 20.70 -12.58
CA GLY A 105 3.94 19.48 -12.87
C GLY A 105 2.64 19.46 -12.08
N LEU A 106 1.55 19.04 -12.72
CA LEU A 106 0.24 18.91 -12.11
C LEU A 106 -0.20 17.45 -12.16
N VAL A 107 -0.85 17.01 -11.09
CA VAL A 107 -1.52 15.70 -11.05
C VAL A 107 -3.02 15.94 -11.13
N ASP A 108 -3.60 15.73 -12.31
CA ASP A 108 -5.03 15.99 -12.54
C ASP A 108 -5.91 14.86 -12.01
N ARG A 109 -5.42 13.61 -12.16
CA ARG A 109 -6.08 12.40 -11.66
C ARG A 109 -5.01 11.39 -11.28
N ARG A 110 -5.23 10.71 -10.17
CA ARG A 110 -4.42 9.58 -9.70
C ARG A 110 -5.35 8.46 -9.32
N GLU A 111 -5.11 7.29 -9.86
CA GLU A 111 -5.75 6.05 -9.47
C GLU A 111 -4.67 5.05 -9.10
N GLU A 112 -4.86 4.39 -7.97
CA GLU A 112 -3.92 3.42 -7.45
C GLU A 112 -4.68 2.16 -7.06
N ASP A 113 -4.21 1.03 -7.56
CA ASP A 113 -4.65 -0.30 -7.17
C ASP A 113 -3.42 -1.15 -6.82
N LEU A 114 -3.61 -2.43 -6.45
CA LEU A 114 -2.48 -3.29 -6.05
C LEU A 114 -1.55 -3.69 -7.21
N ALA A 115 -1.96 -3.48 -8.46
CA ALA A 115 -1.20 -3.89 -9.64
C ALA A 115 -0.53 -2.70 -10.33
N ARG A 116 -1.12 -1.51 -10.25
CA ARG A 116 -0.67 -0.34 -11.01
C ARG A 116 -1.07 1.00 -10.40
N ILE A 117 -0.38 2.02 -10.88
CA ILE A 117 -0.68 3.44 -10.68
C ILE A 117 -0.99 4.04 -12.05
N SER A 118 -2.13 4.71 -12.16
CA SER A 118 -2.54 5.46 -13.35
C SER A 118 -2.57 6.95 -13.01
N LEU A 119 -1.86 7.75 -13.79
CA LEU A 119 -1.77 9.19 -13.61
C LEU A 119 -2.24 9.92 -14.87
N LEU A 120 -2.97 11.00 -14.68
CA LEU A 120 -3.19 12.02 -15.70
C LEU A 120 -2.41 13.27 -15.31
N LEU A 121 -1.36 13.57 -16.07
CA LEU A 121 -0.43 14.64 -15.74
C LEU A 121 -0.57 15.82 -16.69
N SER A 122 -0.53 17.01 -16.12
CA SER A 122 -0.47 18.28 -16.83
C SER A 122 0.77 19.07 -16.44
N ARG A 123 1.04 20.12 -17.21
CA ARG A 123 2.12 21.06 -16.98
C ARG A 123 1.56 22.47 -17.01
N ALA A 124 1.75 23.19 -15.92
CA ALA A 124 1.47 24.62 -15.82
C ALA A 124 2.71 25.44 -16.20
N ARG A 125 2.49 26.53 -16.95
CA ARG A 125 3.53 27.51 -17.33
C ARG A 125 2.98 28.92 -17.27
N GLY A 126 3.87 29.90 -17.19
CA GLY A 126 3.48 31.32 -17.28
C GLY A 126 2.51 31.74 -16.17
N CYS A 127 2.62 31.12 -15.00
CA CYS A 127 1.76 31.41 -13.87
C CYS A 127 1.96 32.84 -13.38
N ARG A 128 0.88 33.50 -12.94
CA ARG A 128 0.98 34.82 -12.30
C ARG A 128 1.44 34.73 -10.84
N ARG A 129 1.26 33.57 -10.20
CA ARG A 129 1.71 33.25 -8.85
C ARG A 129 2.44 31.91 -8.84
N TRP A 130 3.40 31.76 -7.93
CA TRP A 130 4.08 30.49 -7.70
C TRP A 130 3.06 29.46 -7.22
N LEU A 131 3.15 28.24 -7.74
CA LEU A 131 2.17 27.20 -7.46
C LEU A 131 2.51 26.50 -6.14
N LEU A 132 1.59 26.52 -5.19
CA LEU A 132 1.65 25.74 -3.96
C LEU A 132 0.45 24.80 -3.93
N GLY A 133 0.69 23.54 -3.56
CA GLY A 133 -0.35 22.51 -3.42
C GLY A 133 -1.16 22.66 -2.13
N ASP A 134 -2.31 22.00 -2.08
CA ASP A 134 -3.02 21.77 -0.82
C ASP A 134 -2.19 20.89 0.15
N PRO A 135 -2.32 21.10 1.47
CA PRO A 135 -1.62 20.30 2.49
C PRO A 135 -1.74 18.80 2.26
N GLY A 136 -0.61 18.08 2.37
CA GLY A 136 -0.56 16.62 2.32
C GLY A 136 -0.81 15.98 0.94
N ARG A 137 -1.05 16.77 -0.13
CA ARG A 137 -1.13 16.24 -1.50
C ARG A 137 0.22 16.18 -2.20
N GLY A 138 1.20 16.98 -1.78
CA GLY A 138 2.54 17.09 -2.36
C GLY A 138 2.60 17.73 -3.76
N ALA A 139 1.69 17.37 -4.66
CA ALA A 139 1.61 17.87 -6.03
C ALA A 139 0.39 18.79 -6.23
N PRO A 140 0.54 19.92 -6.94
CA PRO A 140 -0.57 20.81 -7.19
C PRO A 140 -1.53 20.26 -8.26
N VAL A 141 -2.82 20.61 -8.15
CA VAL A 141 -3.88 20.13 -9.04
C VAL A 141 -4.33 21.18 -10.05
N LEU A 142 -5.14 20.79 -11.03
CA LEU A 142 -5.62 21.68 -12.10
C LEU A 142 -6.29 22.96 -11.57
N GLY A 143 -7.17 22.85 -10.58
CA GLY A 143 -7.89 24.00 -10.02
C GLY A 143 -6.95 25.07 -9.46
N GLU A 144 -5.87 24.64 -8.82
CA GLU A 144 -4.85 25.52 -8.26
C GLU A 144 -4.05 26.25 -9.35
N ALA A 145 -3.69 25.54 -10.42
CA ALA A 145 -3.04 26.12 -11.58
C ALA A 145 -3.90 27.18 -12.27
N LEU A 146 -5.21 26.93 -12.40
CA LEU A 146 -6.16 27.90 -12.93
C LEU A 146 -6.29 29.12 -12.02
N ALA A 147 -6.38 28.92 -10.70
CA ALA A 147 -6.40 30.01 -9.72
C ALA A 147 -5.12 30.86 -9.70
N ALA A 148 -3.98 30.26 -10.07
CA ALA A 148 -2.71 30.96 -10.27
C ALA A 148 -2.58 31.60 -11.68
N LYS A 149 -3.63 31.52 -12.51
CA LYS A 149 -3.69 32.05 -13.88
C LYS A 149 -2.55 31.50 -14.75
N CYS A 150 -2.26 30.21 -14.61
CA CYS A 150 -1.28 29.52 -15.44
C CYS A 150 -1.86 29.12 -16.80
N ALA A 151 -1.01 29.07 -17.82
CA ALA A 151 -1.30 28.32 -19.04
C ALA A 151 -1.03 26.83 -18.79
N VAL A 152 -2.08 26.01 -18.90
CA VAL A 152 -2.01 24.56 -18.62
C VAL A 152 -2.10 23.76 -19.91
N ARG A 153 -1.31 22.70 -20.00
CA ARG A 153 -1.34 21.73 -21.10
C ARG A 153 -0.96 20.35 -20.60
N ARG A 154 -1.40 19.30 -21.30
CA ARG A 154 -1.02 17.92 -20.97
C ARG A 154 0.50 17.72 -20.97
N TYR A 155 0.99 16.99 -19.98
CA TYR A 155 2.41 16.71 -19.84
C TYR A 155 2.81 15.55 -20.77
N ARG A 156 3.67 15.85 -21.74
CA ARG A 156 4.14 14.87 -22.75
C ARG A 156 5.60 14.42 -22.57
N GLY A 157 6.23 14.79 -21.45
CA GLY A 157 7.65 14.49 -21.20
C GLY A 157 7.86 13.14 -20.52
N PRO A 158 9.12 12.71 -20.32
CA PRO A 158 9.40 11.50 -19.55
C PRO A 158 9.02 11.70 -18.07
N LEU A 159 8.61 10.62 -17.42
CA LEU A 159 8.40 10.55 -15.98
C LEU A 159 9.37 9.52 -15.41
N ALA A 160 10.29 9.98 -14.56
CA ALA A 160 11.22 9.09 -13.87
C ALA A 160 10.48 8.26 -12.81
N VAL A 161 10.83 6.99 -12.68
CA VAL A 161 10.38 6.10 -11.62
C VAL A 161 11.59 5.77 -10.76
N VAL A 162 11.47 6.08 -9.46
CA VAL A 162 12.57 5.96 -8.49
C VAL A 162 12.06 5.19 -7.28
N VAL A 163 12.84 4.25 -6.76
CA VAL A 163 12.55 3.59 -5.48
C VAL A 163 13.41 4.19 -4.38
N VAL A 164 12.88 4.19 -3.16
CA VAL A 164 13.53 4.73 -1.97
C VAL A 164 13.42 3.72 -0.82
N ASP A 165 14.53 3.47 -0.14
CA ASP A 165 14.58 2.56 1.00
C ASP A 165 14.35 3.30 2.34
N ALA A 166 14.35 2.54 3.45
CA ALA A 166 14.18 3.06 4.82
C ALA A 166 15.21 4.12 5.19
N ALA A 167 16.43 4.02 4.64
CA ALA A 167 17.52 4.96 4.88
C ALA A 167 17.44 6.22 4.01
N GLY A 168 16.42 6.31 3.13
CA GLY A 168 16.24 7.41 2.19
C GLY A 168 17.16 7.32 0.97
N GLN A 169 17.86 6.20 0.76
CA GLN A 169 18.67 5.99 -0.44
C GLN A 169 17.75 5.80 -1.64
N ARG A 170 18.11 6.47 -2.73
CA ARG A 170 17.28 6.55 -3.93
C ARG A 170 17.95 5.81 -5.07
N ALA A 171 17.23 4.87 -5.69
CA ALA A 171 17.69 4.17 -6.87
C ALA A 171 16.73 4.43 -8.05
N PRO A 172 17.21 4.99 -9.18
CA PRO A 172 16.38 5.13 -10.37
C PRO A 172 16.07 3.76 -10.96
N VAL A 173 14.83 3.55 -11.41
CA VAL A 173 14.38 2.27 -11.99
C VAL A 173 14.24 2.36 -13.50
N PHE A 174 13.50 3.33 -14.03
CA PHE A 174 13.41 3.65 -15.46
C PHE A 174 12.67 4.96 -15.66
N GLU A 175 12.56 5.40 -16.91
CA GLU A 175 11.66 6.47 -17.31
C GLU A 175 10.50 5.90 -18.12
N ILE A 176 9.30 6.41 -17.86
CA ILE A 176 8.13 6.11 -18.69
C ILE A 176 7.75 7.32 -19.53
N ARG A 177 7.17 7.04 -20.69
CA ARG A 177 6.55 8.05 -21.55
C ARG A 177 5.03 7.90 -21.50
N PRO A 178 4.28 8.99 -21.73
CA PRO A 178 2.83 8.90 -21.71
C PRO A 178 2.32 8.05 -22.87
N GLN A 179 1.29 7.25 -22.62
CA GLN A 179 0.65 6.42 -23.65
C GLN A 179 -0.18 7.30 -24.60
N SER A 180 -0.98 8.21 -24.05
CA SER A 180 -1.82 9.16 -24.80
C SER A 180 -2.23 10.33 -23.90
N ASP A 181 -2.31 11.54 -24.45
CA ASP A 181 -2.83 12.75 -23.77
C ASP A 181 -2.33 13.01 -22.34
N GLY A 182 -1.06 12.70 -22.05
CA GLY A 182 -0.48 12.89 -20.71
C GLY A 182 -0.91 11.85 -19.67
N ARG A 183 -1.45 10.70 -20.11
CA ARG A 183 -1.71 9.53 -19.27
C ARG A 183 -0.44 8.68 -19.12
N TYR A 184 -0.12 8.35 -17.88
CA TYR A 184 0.99 7.50 -17.49
C TYR A 184 0.45 6.30 -16.72
N VAL A 185 1.03 5.12 -16.97
CA VAL A 185 0.70 3.89 -16.25
C VAL A 185 2.01 3.29 -15.78
N VAL A 186 2.11 3.01 -14.48
CA VAL A 186 3.22 2.29 -13.86
C VAL A 186 2.65 0.99 -13.30
N ARG A 187 3.19 -0.15 -13.72
CA ARG A 187 2.82 -1.45 -13.12
C ARG A 187 3.89 -1.89 -12.14
N TYR A 188 3.50 -2.33 -10.95
CA TYR A 188 4.48 -2.76 -9.94
C TYR A 188 5.32 -3.95 -10.40
N ALA A 189 4.74 -4.87 -11.18
CA ALA A 189 5.45 -5.99 -11.77
C ALA A 189 6.57 -5.55 -12.74
N GLU A 190 6.35 -4.48 -13.51
CA GLU A 190 7.35 -3.92 -14.42
C GLU A 190 8.48 -3.24 -13.64
N VAL A 191 8.15 -2.53 -12.56
CA VAL A 191 9.13 -1.96 -11.63
C VAL A 191 9.99 -3.06 -11.02
N ASP A 192 9.37 -4.11 -10.49
CA ASP A 192 10.05 -5.24 -9.86
C ASP A 192 10.95 -6.01 -10.84
N ALA A 193 10.48 -6.24 -12.08
CA ALA A 193 11.29 -6.86 -13.13
C ALA A 193 12.50 -5.99 -13.50
N ALA A 194 12.32 -4.68 -13.66
CA ALA A 194 13.39 -3.75 -14.00
C ALA A 194 14.45 -3.65 -12.88
N LEU A 195 14.05 -3.70 -11.61
CA LEU A 195 14.98 -3.80 -10.48
C LEU A 195 15.83 -5.07 -10.58
N GLY A 196 15.19 -6.21 -10.85
CA GLY A 196 15.89 -7.49 -11.03
C GLY A 196 16.90 -7.46 -12.16
N HIS A 197 16.54 -6.91 -13.32
CA HIS A 197 17.45 -6.78 -14.47
C HIS A 197 18.67 -5.88 -14.17
N ARG A 198 18.57 -4.99 -13.19
CA ARG A 198 19.66 -4.10 -12.76
C ARG A 198 20.51 -4.69 -11.63
N GLY A 199 20.22 -5.92 -11.19
CA GLY A 199 20.87 -6.52 -10.02
C GLY A 199 20.53 -5.81 -8.71
N LEU A 200 19.42 -5.07 -8.67
CA LEU A 200 18.94 -4.40 -7.47
C LEU A 200 17.98 -5.30 -6.67
N PRO A 201 17.82 -5.08 -5.36
CA PRO A 201 16.80 -5.74 -4.57
C PRO A 201 15.40 -5.58 -5.19
N ARG A 202 14.58 -6.63 -5.09
CA ARG A 202 13.18 -6.66 -5.54
C ARG A 202 12.37 -5.57 -4.84
N LEU A 203 11.22 -5.20 -5.40
CA LEU A 203 10.34 -4.12 -4.92
C LEU A 203 9.94 -4.27 -3.45
N VAL A 204 9.90 -5.51 -2.93
CA VAL A 204 9.62 -5.83 -1.53
C VAL A 204 10.62 -5.24 -0.53
N ALA A 205 11.86 -4.98 -0.97
CA ALA A 205 12.93 -4.44 -0.13
C ALA A 205 12.96 -2.90 -0.08
N TRP A 206 12.05 -2.24 -0.81
CA TRP A 206 11.95 -0.78 -0.87
C TRP A 206 10.71 -0.29 -0.14
N ASP A 207 10.76 0.91 0.42
CA ASP A 207 9.66 1.45 1.23
C ASP A 207 8.80 2.44 0.47
N ARG A 208 9.37 3.12 -0.52
CA ARG A 208 8.62 4.12 -1.29
C ARG A 208 8.94 4.05 -2.77
N LEU A 209 7.92 4.28 -3.58
CA LEU A 209 8.04 4.53 -5.02
C LEU A 209 7.76 6.00 -5.29
N GLU A 210 8.68 6.71 -5.91
CA GLU A 210 8.55 8.11 -6.31
C GLU A 210 8.34 8.24 -7.82
N LEU A 211 7.38 9.09 -8.20
CA LEU A 211 7.01 9.37 -9.57
C LEU A 211 7.44 10.79 -9.94
N GLY A 212 8.32 10.89 -10.92
CA GLY A 212 9.00 12.13 -11.29
C GLY A 212 10.20 12.44 -10.40
N VAL A 213 11.07 13.32 -10.88
CA VAL A 213 12.27 13.75 -10.14
C VAL A 213 11.84 14.44 -8.86
N GLY A 214 12.20 13.85 -7.71
CA GLY A 214 11.80 14.37 -6.40
C GLY A 214 10.34 14.07 -6.04
N GLY A 215 9.71 13.06 -6.68
CA GLY A 215 8.36 12.62 -6.33
C GLY A 215 7.27 13.62 -6.70
N TRP A 216 7.53 14.60 -7.58
CA TRP A 216 6.58 15.68 -7.88
C TRP A 216 5.24 15.19 -8.43
N ALA A 217 5.19 14.03 -9.09
CA ALA A 217 3.96 13.44 -9.62
C ALA A 217 3.29 12.48 -8.62
N GLY A 218 3.84 12.38 -7.41
CA GLY A 218 3.36 11.57 -6.31
C GLY A 218 4.39 10.56 -5.81
N SER A 219 4.09 10.03 -4.64
CA SER A 219 4.78 8.89 -4.05
C SER A 219 3.78 7.84 -3.57
N VAL A 220 4.21 6.58 -3.56
CA VAL A 220 3.49 5.43 -3.01
C VAL A 220 4.28 4.84 -1.86
N ASP A 221 3.62 4.64 -0.73
CA ASP A 221 4.15 3.86 0.38
C ASP A 221 4.00 2.36 0.06
N LEU A 222 5.11 1.72 -0.28
CA LEU A 222 5.16 0.32 -0.64
C LEU A 222 4.99 -0.58 0.60
N ALA A 223 5.37 -0.11 1.80
CA ALA A 223 5.19 -0.87 3.03
C ALA A 223 3.70 -0.95 3.40
N ALA A 224 2.99 0.18 3.35
CA ALA A 224 1.55 0.23 3.52
C ALA A 224 0.82 -0.63 2.47
N GLY A 225 1.20 -0.48 1.19
CA GLY A 225 0.63 -1.30 0.10
C GLY A 225 0.86 -2.80 0.27
N ARG A 226 2.03 -3.21 0.78
CA ARG A 226 2.29 -4.62 1.13
C ARG A 226 1.39 -5.11 2.27
N SER A 227 1.15 -4.28 3.29
CA SER A 227 0.24 -4.64 4.38
C SER A 227 -1.17 -4.85 3.84
N GLU A 228 -1.67 -3.89 3.06
CA GLU A 228 -3.01 -3.98 2.47
C GLU A 228 -3.16 -5.19 1.54
N ALA A 229 -2.13 -5.50 0.75
CA ALA A 229 -2.12 -6.69 -0.11
C ALA A 229 -2.24 -7.98 0.71
N ARG A 230 -1.57 -8.06 1.87
CA ARG A 230 -1.68 -9.20 2.80
C ARG A 230 -3.08 -9.32 3.38
N ASP A 231 -3.67 -8.21 3.83
CA ASP A 231 -5.02 -8.18 4.40
C ASP A 231 -6.07 -8.62 3.37
N ARG A 232 -5.95 -8.14 2.11
CA ARG A 232 -6.84 -8.56 1.03
C ARG A 232 -6.66 -10.05 0.69
N HIS A 233 -5.42 -10.57 0.72
CA HIS A 233 -5.16 -11.99 0.52
C HIS A 233 -5.79 -12.83 1.64
N ALA A 234 -5.68 -12.39 2.90
CA ALA A 234 -6.31 -13.04 4.05
C ALA A 234 -7.83 -13.07 3.87
N LYS A 235 -8.46 -11.94 3.57
CA LYS A 235 -9.90 -11.85 3.31
C LYS A 235 -10.35 -12.78 2.17
N ALA A 236 -9.58 -12.85 1.08
CA ALA A 236 -9.89 -13.76 -0.03
C ALA A 236 -9.85 -15.23 0.40
N VAL A 237 -8.87 -15.62 1.21
CA VAL A 237 -8.74 -16.98 1.75
C VAL A 237 -9.90 -17.31 2.69
N LEU A 238 -10.20 -16.42 3.64
CA LEU A 238 -11.28 -16.60 4.62
C LEU A 238 -12.68 -16.63 3.97
N THR A 239 -12.81 -16.07 2.78
CA THR A 239 -14.06 -16.13 1.98
C THR A 239 -14.07 -17.25 0.94
N GLY A 240 -13.13 -18.20 1.01
CA GLY A 240 -13.07 -19.38 0.16
C GLY A 240 -12.55 -19.15 -1.26
N ARG A 241 -11.98 -17.97 -1.56
CA ARG A 241 -11.45 -17.59 -2.88
C ARG A 241 -9.92 -17.72 -2.99
N GLY A 242 -9.30 -18.47 -2.09
CA GLY A 242 -7.84 -18.65 -2.03
C GLY A 242 -7.44 -20.04 -1.58
N VAL A 243 -6.12 -20.29 -1.53
CA VAL A 243 -5.55 -21.55 -1.02
C VAL A 243 -5.00 -21.29 0.37
N PRO A 244 -5.68 -21.72 1.46
CA PRO A 244 -5.28 -21.38 2.82
C PRO A 244 -3.86 -21.83 3.15
N ALA A 245 -3.46 -23.03 2.69
CA ALA A 245 -2.09 -23.54 2.90
C ALA A 245 -1.00 -22.62 2.29
N LEU A 246 -1.23 -22.04 1.12
CA LEU A 246 -0.28 -21.11 0.50
C LEU A 246 -0.22 -19.78 1.25
N PHE A 247 -1.35 -19.33 1.80
CA PHE A 247 -1.39 -18.13 2.63
C PHE A 247 -0.51 -18.28 3.87
N VAL A 248 -0.65 -19.38 4.60
CA VAL A 248 0.14 -19.66 5.81
C VAL A 248 1.63 -19.69 5.52
N VAL A 249 2.05 -20.33 4.43
CA VAL A 249 3.47 -20.39 4.04
C VAL A 249 4.00 -19.00 3.68
N ARG A 250 3.19 -18.18 3.01
CA ARG A 250 3.60 -16.86 2.52
C ARG A 250 3.53 -15.77 3.61
N HIS A 251 2.67 -15.94 4.60
CA HIS A 251 2.37 -14.94 5.63
C HIS A 251 2.27 -15.59 7.02
N PRO A 252 3.35 -16.24 7.52
CA PRO A 252 3.31 -17.01 8.77
C PRO A 252 3.00 -16.14 10.00
N GLU A 253 3.39 -14.87 9.97
CA GLU A 253 3.22 -13.90 11.06
C GLU A 253 1.92 -13.09 10.98
N HIS A 254 1.06 -13.35 10.00
CA HIS A 254 -0.18 -12.57 9.85
C HIS A 254 -1.21 -13.00 10.90
N PRO A 255 -2.01 -12.10 11.51
CA PRO A 255 -2.98 -12.47 12.54
C PRO A 255 -3.99 -13.55 12.10
N ALA A 256 -4.43 -13.49 10.83
CA ALA A 256 -5.31 -14.51 10.23
C ALA A 256 -4.59 -15.83 9.84
N ALA A 257 -3.30 -16.02 10.15
CA ALA A 257 -2.57 -17.22 9.76
C ALA A 257 -3.10 -18.47 10.47
N ASP A 258 -3.53 -18.36 11.74
CA ASP A 258 -4.08 -19.50 12.48
C ASP A 258 -5.44 -19.93 11.92
N ASP A 259 -6.33 -19.00 11.63
CA ASP A 259 -7.59 -19.30 10.93
C ASP A 259 -7.33 -19.96 9.57
N ALA A 260 -6.35 -19.44 8.81
CA ALA A 260 -5.97 -20.03 7.54
C ALA A 260 -5.34 -21.43 7.69
N ARG A 261 -4.64 -21.73 8.80
CA ARG A 261 -4.14 -23.08 9.13
C ARG A 261 -5.30 -24.03 9.39
N LEU A 262 -6.30 -23.61 10.17
CA LEU A 262 -7.51 -24.40 10.43
C LEU A 262 -8.25 -24.72 9.13
N LEU A 263 -8.49 -23.71 8.28
CA LEU A 263 -9.12 -23.90 6.96
C LEU A 263 -8.29 -24.81 6.04
N ALA A 264 -6.96 -24.72 6.11
CA ALA A 264 -6.07 -25.60 5.34
C ALA A 264 -6.21 -27.06 5.77
N GLU A 265 -6.27 -27.32 7.08
CA GLU A 265 -6.42 -28.67 7.62
C GLU A 265 -7.82 -29.22 7.32
N GLU A 266 -8.87 -28.43 7.49
CA GLU A 266 -10.24 -28.80 7.11
C GLU A 266 -10.32 -29.17 5.62
N SER A 267 -9.79 -28.30 4.75
CA SER A 267 -9.72 -28.56 3.30
C SER A 267 -8.94 -29.84 2.98
N ARG A 268 -7.88 -30.13 3.75
CA ARG A 268 -7.09 -31.35 3.61
C ARG A 268 -7.88 -32.59 4.01
N LEU A 269 -8.63 -32.52 5.12
CA LEU A 269 -9.47 -33.61 5.61
C LEU A 269 -10.62 -33.91 4.65
N LEU A 270 -11.31 -32.88 4.15
CA LEU A 270 -12.37 -33.01 3.15
C LEU A 270 -11.84 -33.64 1.86
N ARG A 271 -10.65 -33.22 1.39
CA ARG A 271 -10.02 -33.84 0.21
C ARG A 271 -9.65 -35.30 0.45
N LYS A 272 -9.11 -35.64 1.63
CA LYS A 272 -8.82 -37.03 1.99
C LYS A 272 -10.09 -37.89 2.02
N GLN A 273 -11.20 -37.33 2.48
CA GLN A 273 -12.50 -38.01 2.46
C GLN A 273 -13.02 -38.22 1.05
N GLY A 274 -13.07 -37.17 0.21
CA GLY A 274 -13.54 -37.30 -1.17
C GLY A 274 -12.66 -38.22 -2.02
N ASP A 275 -11.34 -38.20 -1.83
CA ASP A 275 -10.45 -39.14 -2.51
C ASP A 275 -10.64 -40.58 -2.00
N TYR A 276 -11.05 -40.78 -0.75
CA TYR A 276 -11.40 -42.12 -0.22
C TYR A 276 -12.70 -42.61 -0.83
N GLU A 277 -13.74 -41.77 -0.88
CA GLU A 277 -15.01 -42.07 -1.55
C GLU A 277 -14.77 -42.41 -3.02
N ALA A 278 -13.91 -41.66 -3.71
CA ALA A 278 -13.50 -41.98 -5.08
C ALA A 278 -12.83 -43.36 -5.22
N VAL A 279 -12.09 -43.83 -4.20
CA VAL A 279 -11.54 -45.20 -4.20
C VAL A 279 -12.64 -46.24 -4.02
N VAL A 280 -13.59 -46.00 -3.11
CA VAL A 280 -14.75 -46.87 -2.88
C VAL A 280 -15.60 -47.00 -4.14
N ASP A 281 -15.82 -45.88 -4.84
CA ASP A 281 -16.59 -45.82 -6.09
C ASP A 281 -15.81 -46.34 -7.32
N GLY A 282 -14.55 -46.75 -7.13
CA GLY A 282 -13.68 -47.25 -8.21
C GLY A 282 -13.20 -46.17 -9.20
N THR A 283 -13.49 -44.89 -8.95
CA THR A 283 -13.06 -43.76 -9.79
C THR A 283 -11.61 -43.32 -9.50
N MET A 284 -11.04 -43.76 -8.38
CA MET A 284 -9.63 -43.63 -8.02
C MET A 284 -9.04 -44.99 -7.64
N SER A 285 -7.84 -45.32 -8.12
CA SER A 285 -7.17 -46.55 -7.68
C SER A 285 -6.68 -46.44 -6.23
N PRO A 286 -6.77 -47.52 -5.41
CA PRO A 286 -6.21 -47.55 -4.05
C PRO A 286 -4.73 -47.14 -3.98
N ARG A 287 -3.90 -47.61 -4.92
CA ARG A 287 -2.46 -47.25 -5.00
C ARG A 287 -2.22 -45.75 -5.10
N ARG A 288 -3.01 -45.06 -5.92
CA ARG A 288 -2.92 -43.61 -6.09
C ARG A 288 -3.26 -42.88 -4.79
N PHE A 289 -4.28 -43.33 -4.06
CA PHE A 289 -4.62 -42.77 -2.76
C PHE A 289 -3.47 -42.95 -1.75
N LEU A 290 -2.94 -44.16 -1.62
CA LEU A 290 -1.85 -44.47 -0.67
C LEU A 290 -0.55 -43.72 -1.01
N ALA A 291 -0.25 -43.55 -2.30
CA ALA A 291 0.89 -42.75 -2.74
C ALA A 291 0.72 -41.26 -2.40
N ARG A 292 -0.52 -40.75 -2.48
CA ARG A 292 -0.83 -39.34 -2.17
C ARG A 292 -0.89 -39.06 -0.68
N TYR A 293 -1.39 -40.00 0.11
CA TYR A 293 -1.62 -39.83 1.55
C TYR A 293 -0.87 -40.87 2.36
N VAL A 294 0.41 -40.57 2.61
CA VAL A 294 1.29 -41.38 3.46
C VAL A 294 0.67 -41.61 4.85
N ILE A 295 -0.04 -40.62 5.39
CA ILE A 295 -0.76 -40.69 6.66
C ILE A 295 -2.21 -40.22 6.48
N SER A 296 -3.16 -41.13 6.69
CA SER A 296 -4.61 -40.88 6.60
C SER A 296 -5.39 -41.85 7.50
N ARG A 297 -6.51 -41.40 8.07
CA ARG A 297 -7.44 -42.28 8.81
C ARG A 297 -8.01 -43.41 7.93
N TYR A 298 -8.06 -43.20 6.62
CA TYR A 298 -8.58 -44.16 5.65
C TYR A 298 -7.54 -45.17 5.15
N HIS A 299 -6.27 -45.04 5.57
CA HIS A 299 -5.17 -45.80 4.98
C HIS A 299 -5.34 -47.33 5.13
N ARG A 300 -5.88 -47.80 6.27
CA ARG A 300 -6.17 -49.23 6.48
C ARG A 300 -7.27 -49.74 5.54
N ALA A 301 -8.41 -49.04 5.50
CA ALA A 301 -9.54 -49.40 4.64
C ALA A 301 -9.14 -49.45 3.15
N VAL A 302 -8.37 -48.47 2.68
CA VAL A 302 -7.89 -48.44 1.30
C VAL A 302 -6.95 -49.60 0.98
N ARG A 303 -6.09 -50.04 1.92
CA ARG A 303 -5.24 -51.22 1.73
C ARG A 303 -6.03 -52.53 1.67
N GLU A 304 -7.16 -52.62 2.38
CA GLU A 304 -8.05 -53.77 2.33
C GLU A 304 -8.73 -53.85 0.95
N ILE A 305 -9.22 -52.71 0.44
CA ILE A 305 -9.74 -52.58 -0.92
C ILE A 305 -8.66 -52.94 -1.97
N GLU A 306 -7.42 -52.49 -1.80
CA GLU A 306 -6.31 -52.84 -2.70
C GLU A 306 -6.06 -54.36 -2.79
N ARG A 307 -6.27 -55.09 -1.69
CA ARG A 307 -6.09 -56.55 -1.62
C ARG A 307 -7.29 -57.34 -2.16
N GLY A 308 -8.30 -56.65 -2.71
CA GLY A 308 -9.51 -57.27 -3.22
C GLY A 308 -10.52 -57.67 -2.14
N VAL A 309 -10.37 -57.14 -0.92
CA VAL A 309 -11.39 -57.29 0.12
C VAL A 309 -12.43 -56.20 -0.11
N SER A 310 -13.66 -56.59 -0.46
CA SER A 310 -14.78 -55.63 -0.54
C SER A 310 -14.88 -54.86 0.76
N PRO A 311 -15.13 -53.54 0.72
CA PRO A 311 -15.21 -52.73 1.92
C PRO A 311 -16.34 -53.28 2.81
N SER A 312 -15.97 -53.97 3.89
CA SER A 312 -16.89 -54.12 5.02
C SER A 312 -17.18 -52.73 5.52
N GLU A 313 -18.47 -52.41 5.69
CA GLU A 313 -19.02 -51.17 6.21
C GLU A 313 -18.05 -50.47 7.19
N PRO A 314 -17.70 -49.19 6.97
CA PRO A 314 -16.70 -48.51 7.79
C PRO A 314 -17.11 -48.66 9.26
N ALA A 315 -16.16 -49.10 10.09
CA ALA A 315 -16.37 -49.19 11.53
C ALA A 315 -17.04 -47.90 12.03
N PRO A 316 -18.07 -48.00 12.89
CA PRO A 316 -18.84 -46.84 13.34
C PRO A 316 -17.87 -45.76 13.83
N PRO A 317 -18.20 -44.47 13.62
CA PRO A 317 -17.36 -43.39 14.12
C PRO A 317 -17.04 -43.66 15.59
N PRO A 318 -15.84 -43.31 16.07
CA PRO A 318 -15.57 -43.38 17.50
C PRO A 318 -16.74 -42.70 18.22
N PRO A 319 -17.27 -43.30 19.30
CA PRO A 319 -18.39 -42.72 20.03
C PRO A 319 -18.06 -41.25 20.25
N LYS A 320 -18.97 -40.36 19.84
CA LYS A 320 -18.85 -38.94 20.17
C LYS A 320 -18.52 -38.92 21.67
N GLU A 321 -17.37 -38.37 22.04
CA GLU A 321 -17.16 -37.98 23.43
C GLU A 321 -18.36 -37.09 23.75
N ILE A 322 -19.26 -37.67 24.54
CA ILE A 322 -20.35 -36.94 25.16
C ILE A 322 -19.59 -36.01 26.10
N CYS A 323 -19.32 -34.79 25.64
CA CYS A 323 -19.14 -33.69 26.56
C CYS A 323 -20.38 -33.76 27.46
N PRO A 324 -20.23 -33.96 28.78
CA PRO A 324 -21.38 -34.02 29.67
C PRO A 324 -22.19 -32.75 29.42
N GLU A 325 -23.47 -32.97 29.12
CA GLU A 325 -24.45 -31.90 28.99
C GLU A 325 -24.27 -30.98 30.20
N GLY A 326 -23.90 -29.74 29.90
CA GLY A 326 -23.84 -28.69 30.90
C GLY A 326 -25.19 -28.61 31.57
N HIS A 327 -25.16 -28.63 32.89
CA HIS A 327 -26.27 -28.27 33.75
C HIS A 327 -27.04 -27.07 33.17
N ASP A 328 -28.35 -27.25 33.09
CA ASP A 328 -29.31 -26.17 32.97
C ASP A 328 -28.98 -25.08 33.99
N VAL A 329 -28.66 -23.89 33.49
CA VAL A 329 -28.83 -22.65 34.23
C VAL A 329 -29.77 -21.80 33.39
N ASP A 330 -31.06 -21.99 33.64
CA ASP A 330 -32.07 -20.96 33.43
C ASP A 330 -31.66 -19.72 34.23
N ASP A 331 -31.48 -18.59 33.54
CA ASP A 331 -31.88 -17.23 33.95
C ASP A 331 -31.05 -16.18 33.18
N ALA A 332 -31.64 -15.60 32.13
CA ALA A 332 -31.64 -14.14 31.90
C ALA A 332 -32.32 -13.83 30.57
N LYS A 333 -33.61 -13.59 30.73
CA LYS A 333 -34.54 -12.92 29.84
C LYS A 333 -34.05 -11.51 29.45
N ASP A 334 -34.52 -11.05 28.30
CA ASP A 334 -34.61 -9.65 27.85
C ASP A 334 -33.32 -8.94 27.43
N ALA A 335 -33.11 -8.79 26.11
CA ALA A 335 -33.20 -7.47 25.46
C ALA A 335 -32.76 -7.48 23.98
N ARG A 336 -33.64 -6.91 23.15
CA ARG A 336 -33.35 -6.14 21.92
C ARG A 336 -33.19 -6.93 20.62
N ASP A 337 -34.36 -7.36 20.14
CA ASP A 337 -34.77 -7.03 18.79
C ASP A 337 -35.30 -5.58 18.78
N THR A 338 -34.67 -4.69 18.01
CA THR A 338 -35.32 -3.59 17.30
C THR A 338 -34.28 -2.73 16.57
N THR A 339 -34.61 -2.45 15.30
CA THR A 339 -34.22 -1.28 14.49
C THR A 339 -32.77 -1.16 14.01
N ASN A 340 -32.56 -1.36 12.69
CA ASN A 340 -32.48 -0.20 11.81
C ASN A 340 -32.54 -0.57 10.32
N LYS A 341 -33.69 -0.25 9.72
CA LYS A 341 -33.90 -0.10 8.29
C LYS A 341 -34.26 1.37 8.04
N HIS A 342 -33.56 1.98 7.10
CA HIS A 342 -33.73 3.33 6.55
C HIS A 342 -33.39 4.54 7.44
N ARG A 343 -32.40 5.34 6.99
CA ARG A 343 -32.65 6.73 6.61
C ARG A 343 -31.49 7.34 5.81
N GLU A 344 -31.77 7.69 4.55
CA GLU A 344 -31.04 8.70 3.80
C GLU A 344 -31.54 10.11 4.19
N ASN A 345 -30.61 11.08 4.03
CA ASN A 345 -30.79 12.49 3.72
C ASN A 345 -31.23 13.54 4.78
N ALA A 346 -30.35 14.54 4.84
CA ALA A 346 -30.57 15.99 4.75
C ALA A 346 -30.69 16.85 6.03
N GLU A 347 -29.78 17.83 6.06
CA GLU A 347 -29.90 19.23 6.48
C GLU A 347 -29.81 19.63 7.97
N ALA A 348 -28.80 20.46 8.23
CA ALA A 348 -28.65 21.39 9.36
C ALA A 348 -29.69 22.55 9.24
N PRO A 349 -29.89 23.49 10.21
CA PRO A 349 -28.92 23.93 11.23
C PRO A 349 -29.46 24.38 12.62
N ALA A 350 -28.50 24.82 13.44
CA ALA A 350 -28.56 25.87 14.47
C ALA A 350 -28.96 25.56 15.93
N GLU A 351 -27.99 25.87 16.81
CA GLU A 351 -28.07 26.56 18.11
C GLU A 351 -28.80 25.95 19.33
N GLY A 352 -28.15 26.09 20.51
CA GLY A 352 -28.88 26.35 21.76
C GLY A 352 -28.57 25.49 22.99
N ALA A 353 -27.53 25.89 23.73
CA ALA A 353 -27.44 25.98 25.21
C ALA A 353 -27.92 24.84 26.15
N ALA A 354 -26.93 24.35 26.92
CA ALA A 354 -26.88 24.21 28.39
C ALA A 354 -27.96 23.41 29.16
N ALA A 355 -27.53 22.36 29.89
CA ALA A 355 -27.31 22.40 31.35
C ALA A 355 -27.42 21.02 32.07
N ARG A 356 -26.39 20.73 32.88
CA ARG A 356 -26.37 20.04 34.20
C ARG A 356 -26.67 18.53 34.33
N GLY A 357 -25.76 17.86 35.06
CA GLY A 357 -26.02 16.65 35.86
C GLY A 357 -24.73 15.85 36.12
N ARG A 358 -23.93 16.22 37.12
CA ARG A 358 -23.73 15.45 38.38
C ARG A 358 -23.11 14.06 38.17
N ASP A 359 -21.78 14.00 38.29
CA ASP A 359 -21.05 12.76 38.63
C ASP A 359 -20.52 12.84 40.05
N GLY A 360 -20.81 11.79 40.81
CA GLY A 360 -20.31 11.55 42.15
C GLY A 360 -19.77 10.12 42.28
N CYS A 361 -18.72 10.03 43.10
CA CYS A 361 -18.28 8.87 43.88
C CYS A 361 -17.37 7.79 43.25
N ARG A 362 -16.08 7.98 43.61
CA ARG A 362 -15.24 7.11 44.47
C ARG A 362 -14.73 5.76 43.94
N THR A 363 -13.40 5.75 43.83
CA THR A 363 -12.45 4.64 43.84
C THR A 363 -12.24 4.02 45.23
N ALA A 364 -12.06 2.69 45.26
CA ALA A 364 -11.27 1.91 46.24
C ALA A 364 -10.69 0.71 45.46
N ALA A 365 -9.37 0.50 45.31
CA ALA A 365 -8.26 0.27 46.24
C ALA A 365 -7.95 -1.22 46.46
N THR A 366 -6.76 -1.61 45.96
CA THR A 366 -5.75 -2.58 46.47
C THR A 366 -6.12 -4.03 46.79
N ALA A 367 -5.37 -4.96 46.16
CA ALA A 367 -4.97 -6.22 46.78
C ALA A 367 -3.56 -6.63 46.30
N THR A 368 -2.65 -6.77 47.27
CA THR A 368 -1.29 -7.31 47.17
C THR A 368 -1.34 -8.84 47.29
N PRO A 369 -0.49 -9.62 46.61
CA PRO A 369 -0.39 -11.06 46.86
C PRO A 369 0.65 -11.42 47.95
N PRO A 370 0.45 -12.51 48.69
CA PRO A 370 1.36 -12.96 49.75
C PRO A 370 2.52 -13.79 49.20
N ALA A 371 3.65 -13.67 49.90
CA ALA A 371 4.78 -14.58 49.81
C ALA A 371 4.51 -15.85 50.64
N ASP A 372 5.06 -16.99 50.23
CA ASP A 372 5.18 -18.16 51.10
C ASP A 372 6.54 -18.86 50.94
N PRO A 373 7.06 -19.54 51.99
CA PRO A 373 8.46 -19.91 52.15
C PRO A 373 8.77 -21.41 51.88
N ARG A 374 10.03 -21.66 51.48
CA ARG A 374 11.04 -22.68 51.91
C ARG A 374 10.60 -24.03 52.53
N PRO A 375 11.38 -25.14 52.42
CA PRO A 375 12.82 -25.25 52.77
C PRO A 375 13.81 -25.11 51.61
#